data_AF-A0A3C7WH63-F1
#
_entry.id   AF-A0A3C7WH63-F1
#
_cell.length_a   1.000
_cell.length_b   1.000
_cell.length_c   1.000
_cell.angle_alpha   90.00
_cell.angle_beta   90.00
_cell.angle_gamma   90.00
#
_symmetry.space_group_name_H-M   'P 1'
#
loop_
_entity.id
_entity.type
_entity.pdbx_description
1 polymer ?
#
loop_
_entity_poly.entity_id
_entity_poly.type
_entity_poly.pdbx_seq_one_letter_code
_entity_poly.pdbx_strand_id
1 'polypeptide(L)'
;MAGTRRGLLVTGLAGGVASSTALTLQLSRAARGHEDAVPALACGVLLACGTMLPRMVLVATLLNRSLLEPLALPALAMCLVVYLPILLYWRRARHARVDLPSPLKNPFEWRAALGFGALLALIRLLSEALRQTFGEGGVIALAAASGITDVDAITLSLARMSSRELGIEVAAFAMVLAAAANNTAKGVLAWVLGGRALGLRVGTVLFASSAAGIATALPLLLS
;
A
#
# COMPACT_ATOMS: atom_id res chain seq x y z
N MET A 1 -14.73 28.03 4.33
CA MET A 1 -13.30 27.72 4.14
C MET A 1 -12.84 26.40 4.77
N ALA A 2 -13.50 25.85 5.80
CA ALA A 2 -13.19 24.51 6.34
C ALA A 2 -13.56 23.33 5.40
N GLY A 3 -14.41 23.56 4.39
CA GLY A 3 -14.90 22.53 3.47
C GLY A 3 -13.82 21.94 2.56
N THR A 4 -12.93 22.75 1.99
CA THR A 4 -11.88 22.30 1.05
C THR A 4 -10.86 21.37 1.71
N ARG A 5 -10.54 21.62 2.99
CA ARG A 5 -9.57 20.83 3.77
C ARG A 5 -10.13 19.47 4.17
N ARG A 6 -11.44 19.39 4.46
CA ARG A 6 -12.14 18.12 4.69
C ARG A 6 -12.38 17.37 3.38
N GLY A 7 -12.66 18.09 2.29
CA GLY A 7 -12.78 17.53 0.94
C GLY A 7 -11.53 16.72 0.58
N LEU A 8 -10.34 17.31 0.66
CA LEU A 8 -9.09 16.62 0.33
C LEU A 8 -8.85 15.33 1.15
N LEU A 9 -9.20 15.34 2.44
CA LEU A 9 -9.08 14.15 3.30
C LEU A 9 -10.10 13.07 2.92
N VAL A 10 -11.37 13.45 2.75
CA VAL A 10 -12.45 12.52 2.44
C VAL A 10 -12.26 11.94 1.05
N THR A 11 -11.91 12.76 0.04
CA THR A 11 -11.67 12.28 -1.32
C THR A 11 -10.36 11.51 -1.43
N GLY A 12 -9.31 11.90 -0.69
CA GLY A 12 -8.04 11.16 -0.65
C GLY A 12 -8.19 9.78 -0.01
N LEU A 13 -8.93 9.69 1.11
CA LEU A 13 -9.25 8.42 1.74
C LEU A 13 -10.21 7.59 0.90
N ALA A 14 -11.32 8.16 0.41
CA ALA A 14 -12.29 7.44 -0.40
C ALA A 14 -11.69 6.96 -1.74
N GLY A 15 -10.93 7.82 -2.42
CA GLY A 15 -10.22 7.46 -3.65
C GLY A 15 -9.08 6.48 -3.40
N GLY A 16 -8.39 6.58 -2.25
CA GLY A 16 -7.36 5.64 -1.83
C GLY A 16 -7.88 4.25 -1.51
N VAL A 17 -9.08 4.17 -0.90
CA VAL A 17 -9.80 2.90 -0.68
C VAL A 17 -10.19 2.26 -2.00
N ALA A 18 -10.65 3.05 -2.98
CA ALA A 18 -11.00 2.54 -4.31
C ALA A 18 -9.76 2.09 -5.11
N SER A 19 -8.73 2.93 -5.22
CA SER A 19 -7.44 2.57 -5.81
C SER A 19 -6.35 3.57 -5.43
N SER A 20 -5.52 3.19 -4.48
CA SER A 20 -4.36 3.99 -4.08
C SER A 20 -3.35 4.19 -5.22
N THR A 21 -3.23 3.24 -6.15
CA THR A 21 -2.37 3.37 -7.33
C THR A 21 -2.93 4.37 -8.34
N ALA A 22 -4.22 4.29 -8.69
CA ALA A 22 -4.82 5.23 -9.63
C ALA A 22 -4.78 6.67 -9.08
N LEU A 23 -5.07 6.84 -7.79
CA LEU A 23 -4.99 8.14 -7.12
C LEU A 23 -3.55 8.67 -7.06
N THR A 24 -2.56 7.80 -6.80
CA THR A 24 -1.14 8.18 -6.85
C THR A 24 -0.75 8.69 -8.24
N LEU A 25 -1.12 7.97 -9.30
CA LEU A 25 -0.85 8.37 -10.69
C LEU A 25 -1.47 9.74 -11.01
N GLN A 26 -2.73 9.93 -10.64
CA GLN A 26 -3.48 11.15 -10.93
C GLN A 26 -2.91 12.37 -10.20
N LEU A 27 -2.69 12.27 -8.89
CA LEU A 27 -2.13 13.36 -8.08
C LEU A 27 -0.68 13.66 -8.46
N SER A 28 0.09 12.65 -8.86
CA SER A 28 1.45 12.85 -9.34
C SER A 28 1.46 13.62 -10.65
N ARG A 29 0.57 13.31 -11.59
CA ARG A 29 0.45 14.11 -12.83
C ARG A 29 0.01 15.55 -12.54
N ALA A 30 -0.90 15.76 -11.60
CA ALA A 30 -1.36 17.08 -11.20
C ALA A 30 -0.27 17.95 -10.55
N ALA A 31 0.75 17.35 -9.95
CA ALA A 31 1.86 18.07 -9.33
C ALA A 31 2.77 18.77 -10.35
N ARG A 32 2.83 18.29 -11.60
CA ARG A 32 3.59 18.94 -12.67
C ARG A 32 2.96 20.30 -12.99
N GLY A 33 3.74 21.37 -12.83
CA GLY A 33 3.32 22.74 -13.11
C GLY A 33 2.60 23.45 -11.96
N HIS A 34 2.43 22.80 -10.79
CA HIS A 34 1.74 23.39 -9.63
C HIS A 34 2.55 23.18 -8.33
N GLU A 35 3.70 23.84 -8.21
CA GLU A 35 4.62 23.66 -7.07
C GLU A 35 3.98 24.00 -5.71
N ASP A 36 3.13 25.03 -5.68
CA ASP A 36 2.41 25.46 -4.47
C ASP A 36 1.41 24.40 -3.95
N ALA A 37 0.93 23.52 -4.84
CA ALA A 37 -0.01 22.46 -4.50
C ALA A 37 0.69 21.16 -4.03
N VAL A 38 2.01 21.04 -4.20
CA VAL A 38 2.76 19.80 -3.91
C VAL A 38 2.57 19.29 -2.47
N PRO A 39 2.56 20.12 -1.41
CA PRO A 39 2.30 19.63 -0.05
C PRO A 39 0.90 19.01 0.11
N ALA A 40 -0.12 19.57 -0.56
CA ALA A 40 -1.48 19.05 -0.53
C ALA A 40 -1.61 17.74 -1.33
N LEU A 41 -0.97 17.68 -2.51
CA LEU A 41 -0.93 16.49 -3.34
C LEU A 41 -0.16 15.34 -2.65
N ALA A 42 0.97 15.63 -2.02
CA ALA A 42 1.72 14.65 -1.23
C ALA A 42 0.86 14.08 -0.08
N CYS A 43 0.10 14.94 0.61
CA CYS A 43 -0.84 14.51 1.64
C CYS A 43 -1.89 13.54 1.09
N GLY A 44 -2.50 13.87 -0.06
CA GLY A 44 -3.47 13.00 -0.73
C GLY A 44 -2.88 11.64 -1.13
N VAL A 45 -1.68 11.62 -1.71
CA VAL A 45 -0.99 10.38 -2.09
C VAL A 45 -0.67 9.53 -0.85
N LEU A 46 -0.11 10.13 0.21
CA LEU A 46 0.24 9.40 1.44
C LEU A 46 -0.99 8.86 2.16
N LEU A 47 -2.09 9.61 2.19
CA LEU A 47 -3.38 9.11 2.70
C LEU A 47 -3.86 7.91 1.88
N ALA A 48 -3.76 7.98 0.56
CA ALA A 48 -4.16 6.90 -0.32
C ALA A 48 -3.29 5.65 -0.10
N CYS A 49 -1.97 5.80 0.03
CA CYS A 49 -1.08 4.68 0.34
C CYS A 49 -1.36 4.10 1.74
N GLY A 50 -1.65 4.98 2.72
CA GLY A 50 -1.89 4.60 4.10
C GLY A 50 -3.13 3.74 4.32
N THR A 51 -4.17 3.84 3.47
CA THR A 51 -5.40 3.03 3.60
C THR A 51 -5.14 1.52 3.42
N MET A 52 -4.07 1.17 2.70
CA MET A 52 -3.69 -0.21 2.44
C MET A 52 -3.26 -0.95 3.71
N LEU A 53 -2.53 -0.29 4.62
CA LEU A 53 -1.96 -0.95 5.79
C LEU A 53 -3.03 -1.47 6.78
N PRO A 54 -4.04 -0.66 7.19
CA PRO A 54 -5.16 -1.17 7.97
C PRO A 54 -5.95 -2.26 7.25
N ARG A 55 -6.15 -2.12 5.93
CA ARG A 55 -6.87 -3.12 5.12
C ARG A 55 -6.13 -4.46 5.10
N MET A 56 -4.81 -4.45 4.94
CA MET A 56 -3.97 -5.65 4.98
C MET A 56 -4.11 -6.38 6.31
N VAL A 57 -3.97 -5.67 7.43
CA VAL A 57 -4.11 -6.25 8.78
C VAL A 57 -5.52 -6.80 8.98
N LEU A 58 -6.56 -6.05 8.57
CA LEU A 58 -7.95 -6.49 8.70
C LEU A 58 -8.21 -7.79 7.91
N VAL A 59 -7.82 -7.84 6.65
CA VAL A 59 -8.03 -9.02 5.80
C VAL A 59 -7.24 -10.23 6.32
N ALA A 60 -5.98 -10.02 6.70
CA ALA A 60 -5.13 -11.08 7.25
C ALA A 60 -5.75 -11.68 8.52
N THR A 61 -6.18 -10.83 9.45
CA THR A 61 -6.71 -11.26 10.75
C THR A 61 -8.11 -11.86 10.69
N LEU A 62 -8.93 -11.43 9.74
CA LEU A 62 -10.24 -12.05 9.47
C LEU A 62 -10.09 -13.49 8.95
N LEU A 63 -9.05 -13.76 8.16
CA LEU A 63 -8.80 -15.10 7.61
C LEU A 63 -8.01 -15.99 8.56
N ASN A 64 -7.02 -15.44 9.24
CA ASN A 64 -6.25 -16.15 10.24
C ASN A 64 -5.88 -15.21 11.40
N ARG A 65 -6.55 -15.38 12.54
CA ARG A 65 -6.41 -14.48 13.70
C ARG A 65 -5.00 -14.48 14.28
N SER A 66 -4.25 -15.59 14.14
CA SER A 66 -2.88 -15.68 14.64
C SER A 66 -1.89 -14.79 13.88
N LEU A 67 -2.26 -14.26 12.71
CA LEU A 67 -1.45 -13.26 12.01
C LEU A 67 -1.46 -11.87 12.68
N LEU A 68 -2.39 -11.60 13.60
CA LEU A 68 -2.50 -10.28 14.22
C LEU A 68 -1.23 -9.92 14.99
N GLU A 69 -0.74 -10.84 15.81
CA GLU A 69 0.42 -10.62 16.69
C GLU A 69 1.70 -10.30 15.91
N PRO A 70 2.13 -11.12 14.92
CA PRO A 70 3.33 -10.82 14.13
C PRO A 70 3.16 -9.63 13.18
N LEU A 71 1.94 -9.28 12.76
CA LEU A 71 1.69 -8.10 11.91
C LEU A 71 1.51 -6.80 12.69
N ALA A 72 1.14 -6.84 13.97
CA ALA A 72 0.78 -5.65 14.73
C ALA A 72 1.94 -4.64 14.79
N LEU A 73 3.13 -5.09 15.17
CA LEU A 73 4.29 -4.22 15.30
C LEU A 73 4.76 -3.66 13.94
N PRO A 74 4.94 -4.48 12.87
CA PRO A 74 5.31 -3.95 11.57
C PRO A 74 4.28 -3.01 10.96
N ALA A 75 2.99 -3.36 11.02
CA ALA A 75 1.94 -2.53 10.46
C ALA A 75 1.82 -1.19 11.21
N LEU A 76 1.96 -1.20 12.54
CA LEU A 76 1.97 0.02 13.34
C LEU A 76 3.16 0.92 13.00
N ALA A 77 4.36 0.35 12.89
CA ALA A 77 5.56 1.09 12.50
C ALA A 77 5.39 1.75 11.13
N MET A 78 4.93 0.98 10.13
CA MET A 78 4.65 1.49 8.80
C MET A 78 3.60 2.61 8.81
N CYS A 79 2.50 2.42 9.56
CA CYS A 79 1.45 3.41 9.70
C CYS A 79 1.98 4.71 10.31
N LEU A 80 2.71 4.65 11.43
CA LEU A 80 3.22 5.85 12.08
C LEU A 80 4.11 6.67 11.15
N VAL A 81 4.99 6.00 10.38
CA VAL A 81 5.85 6.67 9.41
C VAL A 81 5.05 7.33 8.29
N VAL A 82 3.99 6.69 7.79
CA VAL A 82 3.14 7.25 6.72
C VAL A 82 2.24 8.38 7.23
N TYR A 83 1.64 8.24 8.41
CA TYR A 83 0.63 9.18 8.92
C TYR A 83 1.21 10.40 9.65
N LEU A 84 2.40 10.31 10.24
CA LEU A 84 3.01 11.44 10.96
C LEU A 84 3.28 12.66 10.03
N PRO A 85 3.84 12.51 8.81
CA PRO A 85 4.05 13.61 7.88
C PRO A 85 2.74 14.20 7.35
N ILE A 86 1.67 13.40 7.28
CA ILE A 86 0.34 13.85 6.84
C ILE A 86 -0.17 14.96 7.77
N LEU A 87 0.04 14.83 9.08
CA LEU A 87 -0.33 15.87 10.05
C LEU A 87 0.43 17.19 9.82
N LEU A 88 1.71 17.10 9.45
CA LEU A 88 2.57 18.26 9.16
C LEU A 88 2.21 18.91 7.82
N TYR A 89 2.05 18.12 6.76
CA TYR A 89 1.66 18.60 5.43
C TYR A 89 0.25 19.18 5.44
N TRP A 90 -0.66 18.61 6.22
CA TRP A 90 -1.99 19.16 6.42
C TRP A 90 -1.93 20.56 7.01
N ARG A 91 -1.10 20.81 8.02
CA ARG A 91 -0.90 22.15 8.62
C ARG A 91 -0.35 23.17 7.62
N ARG A 92 0.52 22.74 6.69
CA ARG A 92 1.08 23.61 5.64
C ARG A 92 0.17 23.82 4.43
N ALA A 93 -0.75 22.89 4.15
CA ALA A 93 -1.70 22.98 3.04
C ALA A 93 -2.85 24.01 3.26
N ARG A 94 -2.66 25.02 4.11
CA ARG A 94 -3.70 26.01 4.48
C ARG A 94 -4.23 26.84 3.29
N HIS A 95 -3.47 26.95 2.19
CA HIS A 95 -3.80 27.82 1.06
C HIS A 95 -4.02 27.09 -0.28
N ALA A 96 -3.82 25.77 -0.36
CA ALA A 96 -3.94 25.05 -1.62
C ALA A 96 -5.41 24.67 -1.91
N ARG A 97 -6.00 25.27 -2.95
CA ARG A 97 -7.23 24.76 -3.58
C ARG A 97 -6.81 23.75 -4.65
N VAL A 98 -6.93 22.47 -4.33
CA VAL A 98 -6.83 21.41 -5.33
C VAL A 98 -8.23 20.86 -5.50
N ASP A 99 -8.86 21.18 -6.63
CA ASP A 99 -10.07 20.48 -7.05
C ASP A 99 -9.67 19.06 -7.44
N LEU A 100 -9.96 18.12 -6.54
CA LEU A 100 -9.81 16.71 -6.82
C LEU A 100 -10.85 16.33 -7.87
N PRO A 101 -10.46 15.74 -9.00
CA PRO A 101 -11.44 15.28 -9.97
C PRO A 101 -12.31 14.19 -9.33
N SER A 102 -13.58 14.19 -9.72
CA SER A 102 -14.62 13.26 -9.26
C SER A 102 -14.14 11.80 -9.26
N PRO A 103 -14.59 10.93 -8.32
CA PRO A 103 -14.15 9.55 -8.25
C PRO A 103 -14.35 8.87 -9.61
N LEU A 104 -13.27 8.23 -10.10
CA LEU A 104 -13.28 7.45 -11.33
C LEU A 104 -14.38 6.38 -11.23
N LYS A 105 -15.48 6.62 -11.95
CA LYS A 105 -16.58 5.68 -12.12
C LYS A 105 -16.04 4.50 -12.92
N ASN A 106 -15.83 3.35 -12.28
CA ASN A 106 -15.22 2.19 -12.92
C ASN A 106 -16.28 1.46 -13.78
N PRO A 107 -16.23 1.50 -15.13
CA PRO A 107 -17.33 1.03 -15.98
C PRO A 107 -17.35 -0.49 -16.23
N PHE A 108 -16.59 -1.30 -15.47
CA PHE A 108 -16.35 -2.72 -15.80
C PHE A 108 -16.24 -3.66 -14.58
N GLU A 109 -17.17 -3.57 -13.63
CA GLU A 109 -17.12 -4.34 -12.38
C GLU A 109 -17.06 -5.87 -12.58
N TRP A 110 -17.73 -6.42 -13.61
CA TRP A 110 -17.73 -7.87 -13.86
C TRP A 110 -16.42 -8.39 -14.48
N ARG A 111 -15.78 -7.63 -15.39
CA ARG A 111 -14.47 -7.99 -15.97
C ARG A 111 -13.37 -7.85 -14.93
N ALA A 112 -13.46 -6.84 -14.05
CA ALA A 112 -12.55 -6.66 -12.95
C ALA A 112 -12.66 -7.80 -11.92
N ALA A 113 -13.87 -8.23 -11.57
CA ALA A 113 -14.09 -9.36 -10.67
C ALA A 113 -13.53 -10.68 -11.23
N LEU A 114 -13.78 -10.98 -12.52
CA LEU A 114 -13.20 -12.15 -13.19
C LEU A 114 -11.67 -12.07 -13.26
N GLY A 115 -11.11 -10.90 -13.59
CA GLY A 115 -9.67 -10.67 -13.60
C GLY A 115 -9.03 -10.86 -12.22
N PHE A 116 -9.68 -10.39 -11.16
CA PHE A 116 -9.22 -10.60 -9.77
C PHE A 116 -9.26 -12.08 -9.37
N GLY A 117 -10.34 -12.80 -9.72
CA GLY A 117 -10.43 -14.25 -9.49
C GLY A 117 -9.32 -15.03 -10.20
N ALA A 118 -9.05 -14.69 -11.47
CA ALA A 118 -7.97 -15.29 -12.24
C ALA A 118 -6.59 -14.97 -11.65
N LEU A 119 -6.36 -13.72 -11.23
CA LEU A 119 -5.13 -13.29 -10.57
C LEU A 119 -4.90 -14.05 -9.26
N LEU A 120 -5.93 -14.20 -8.44
CA LEU A 120 -5.85 -14.97 -7.20
C LEU A 120 -5.52 -16.45 -7.45
N ALA A 121 -6.18 -17.06 -8.45
CA ALA A 121 -5.90 -18.44 -8.85
C ALA A 121 -4.45 -18.60 -9.32
N LEU A 122 -3.96 -17.65 -10.12
CA LEU A 122 -2.57 -17.61 -10.60
C LEU A 122 -1.59 -17.45 -9.44
N ILE A 123 -1.79 -16.47 -8.56
CA ILE A 123 -0.93 -16.23 -7.39
C ILE A 123 -0.92 -17.48 -6.50
N ARG A 124 -2.07 -18.13 -6.29
CA ARG A 124 -2.13 -19.39 -5.52
C ARG A 124 -1.30 -20.50 -6.16
N LEU A 125 -1.48 -20.73 -7.45
CA LEU A 125 -0.77 -21.77 -8.18
C LEU A 125 0.75 -21.51 -8.17
N LEU A 126 1.16 -20.26 -8.38
CA LEU A 126 2.57 -19.86 -8.29
C LEU A 126 3.11 -19.96 -6.87
N SER A 127 2.32 -19.60 -5.85
CA SER A 127 2.73 -19.67 -4.45
C SER A 127 3.01 -21.12 -4.05
N GLU A 128 2.12 -22.04 -4.43
CA GLU A 128 2.28 -23.47 -4.20
C GLU A 128 3.48 -24.04 -4.97
N ALA A 129 3.59 -23.74 -6.26
CA ALA A 129 4.69 -24.24 -7.10
C ALA A 129 6.06 -23.75 -6.59
N LEU A 130 6.16 -22.47 -6.24
CA LEU A 130 7.39 -21.90 -5.69
C LEU A 130 7.67 -22.39 -4.27
N ARG A 131 6.64 -22.66 -3.46
CA ARG A 131 6.83 -23.31 -2.16
C ARG A 131 7.40 -24.71 -2.30
N GLN A 132 6.91 -25.51 -3.24
CA GLN A 132 7.40 -26.88 -3.44
C GLN A 132 8.82 -26.93 -4.01
N THR A 133 9.19 -25.97 -4.86
CA THR A 133 10.49 -25.96 -5.55
C THR A 133 11.58 -25.18 -4.81
N PHE A 134 11.23 -24.05 -4.19
CA PHE A 134 12.15 -23.13 -3.54
C PHE A 134 11.85 -22.91 -2.04
N GLY A 135 10.90 -23.67 -1.47
CA GLY A 135 10.50 -23.53 -0.08
C GLY A 135 9.88 -22.17 0.22
N GLU A 136 10.02 -21.73 1.46
CA GLU A 136 9.50 -20.45 1.95
C GLU A 136 10.09 -19.24 1.22
N GLY A 137 11.35 -19.32 0.79
CA GLY A 137 12.01 -18.27 0.01
C GLY A 137 11.32 -17.99 -1.32
N GLY A 138 10.78 -19.02 -1.97
CA GLY A 138 9.99 -18.87 -3.19
C GLY A 138 8.70 -18.08 -2.96
N VAL A 139 8.03 -18.32 -1.83
CA VAL A 139 6.81 -17.60 -1.44
C VAL A 139 7.10 -16.14 -1.11
N ILE A 140 8.21 -15.88 -0.40
CA ILE A 140 8.66 -14.52 -0.07
C ILE A 140 8.98 -13.73 -1.35
N ALA A 141 9.69 -14.33 -2.30
CA ALA A 141 10.02 -13.70 -3.58
C ALA A 141 8.77 -13.40 -4.40
N LEU A 142 7.82 -14.35 -4.46
CA LEU A 142 6.54 -14.13 -5.12
C LEU A 142 5.74 -13.01 -4.44
N ALA A 143 5.79 -12.91 -3.11
CA ALA A 143 5.09 -11.87 -2.39
C ALA A 143 5.64 -10.47 -2.71
N ALA A 144 6.97 -10.33 -2.78
CA ALA A 144 7.61 -9.09 -3.21
C ALA A 144 7.19 -8.70 -4.64
N ALA A 145 7.22 -9.64 -5.58
CA ALA A 145 6.83 -9.39 -6.96
C ALA A 145 5.33 -9.05 -7.11
N SER A 146 4.46 -9.82 -6.45
CA SER A 146 3.01 -9.62 -6.49
C SER A 146 2.59 -8.33 -5.80
N GLY A 147 3.28 -7.94 -4.72
CA GLY A 147 3.03 -6.70 -3.99
C GLY A 147 3.17 -5.45 -4.85
N ILE A 148 4.00 -5.46 -5.90
CA ILE A 148 4.10 -4.34 -6.86
C ILE A 148 2.77 -4.12 -7.60
N THR A 149 2.06 -5.22 -7.89
CA THR A 149 0.84 -5.22 -8.70
C THR A 149 -0.41 -5.09 -7.83
N ASP A 150 -0.57 -5.98 -6.85
CA ASP A 150 -1.74 -6.04 -5.97
C ASP A 150 -1.40 -6.67 -4.62
N VAL A 151 -1.36 -5.83 -3.58
CA VAL A 151 -1.11 -6.26 -2.19
C VAL A 151 -2.30 -7.03 -1.60
N ASP A 152 -3.52 -6.78 -2.05
CA ASP A 152 -4.71 -7.42 -1.46
C ASP A 152 -4.79 -8.89 -1.90
N ALA A 153 -4.55 -9.16 -3.19
CA ALA A 153 -4.58 -10.51 -3.73
C ALA A 153 -3.53 -11.41 -3.06
N ILE A 154 -2.30 -10.92 -2.90
CA ILE A 154 -1.24 -11.68 -2.22
C ILE A 154 -1.50 -11.81 -0.71
N THR A 155 -2.01 -10.77 -0.05
CA THR A 155 -2.40 -10.83 1.38
C THR A 155 -3.46 -11.91 1.61
N LEU A 156 -4.49 -11.96 0.77
CA LEU A 156 -5.53 -12.97 0.83
C LEU A 156 -4.94 -14.38 0.61
N SER A 157 -4.00 -14.53 -0.33
CA SER A 157 -3.35 -15.81 -0.60
C SER A 157 -2.54 -16.29 0.60
N LEU A 158 -1.60 -15.46 1.08
CA LEU A 158 -0.72 -15.76 2.22
C LEU A 158 -1.51 -16.01 3.50
N ALA A 159 -2.59 -15.26 3.73
CA ALA A 159 -3.42 -15.45 4.92
C ALA A 159 -4.04 -16.84 4.98
N ARG A 160 -4.47 -17.41 3.84
CA ARG A 160 -5.00 -18.79 3.83
C ARG A 160 -3.90 -19.84 3.89
N MET A 161 -2.76 -19.61 3.23
CA MET A 161 -1.62 -20.52 3.30
C MET A 161 -1.09 -20.63 4.73
N SER A 162 -1.10 -19.52 5.49
CA SER A 162 -0.68 -19.49 6.90
C SER A 162 -1.49 -20.38 7.84
N SER A 163 -2.65 -20.88 7.40
CA SER A 163 -3.48 -21.76 8.24
C SER A 163 -3.06 -23.23 8.18
N ARG A 164 -2.34 -23.67 7.15
CA ARG A 164 -2.04 -25.10 6.93
C ARG A 164 -0.71 -25.40 6.24
N GLU A 165 -0.15 -24.45 5.50
CA GLU A 165 0.87 -24.70 4.50
C GLU A 165 2.14 -23.85 4.68
N LEU A 166 2.06 -22.78 5.48
CA LEU A 166 3.14 -21.81 5.65
C LEU A 166 3.20 -21.37 7.12
N GLY A 167 4.42 -21.17 7.66
CA GLY A 167 4.61 -20.57 8.98
C GLY A 167 3.92 -19.20 9.08
N ILE A 168 3.36 -18.89 10.25
CA ILE A 168 2.60 -17.64 10.47
C ILE A 168 3.57 -16.45 10.37
N GLU A 169 4.78 -16.62 10.89
CA GLU A 169 5.89 -15.67 10.90
C GLU A 169 6.35 -15.36 9.47
N VAL A 170 6.50 -16.39 8.65
CA VAL A 170 6.90 -16.29 7.24
C VAL A 170 5.81 -15.61 6.42
N ALA A 171 4.54 -15.97 6.65
CA ALA A 171 3.41 -15.32 6.01
C ALA A 171 3.35 -13.83 6.35
N ALA A 172 3.53 -13.48 7.63
CA ALA A 172 3.55 -12.10 8.09
C ALA A 172 4.72 -11.31 7.48
N PHE A 173 5.93 -11.89 7.45
CA PHE A 173 7.08 -11.27 6.80
C PHE A 173 6.83 -11.04 5.31
N ALA A 174 6.30 -12.05 4.59
CA ALA A 174 5.98 -11.95 3.17
C ALA A 174 4.93 -10.86 2.88
N MET A 175 3.91 -10.70 3.74
CA MET A 175 2.93 -9.61 3.64
C MET A 175 3.56 -8.23 3.82
N VAL A 176 4.44 -8.08 4.81
CA VAL A 176 5.18 -6.81 5.03
C VAL A 176 6.09 -6.50 3.85
N LEU A 177 6.77 -7.50 3.30
CA LEU A 177 7.62 -7.34 2.11
C LEU A 177 6.79 -6.93 0.88
N ALA A 178 5.62 -7.53 0.69
CA ALA A 178 4.69 -7.13 -0.37
C ALA A 178 4.23 -5.67 -0.21
N ALA A 179 3.87 -5.26 1.01
CA ALA A 179 3.49 -3.87 1.31
C ALA A 179 4.66 -2.90 1.07
N ALA A 180 5.88 -3.28 1.42
CA ALA A 180 7.09 -2.51 1.17
C ALA A 180 7.38 -2.35 -0.33
N ALA A 181 7.22 -3.42 -1.12
CA ALA A 181 7.38 -3.39 -2.57
C ALA A 181 6.36 -2.44 -3.23
N ASN A 182 5.10 -2.49 -2.80
CA ASN A 182 4.05 -1.57 -3.25
C ASN A 182 4.36 -0.10 -2.92
N ASN A 183 4.80 0.17 -1.69
CA ASN A 183 5.16 1.52 -1.26
C ASN A 183 6.33 2.06 -2.09
N THR A 184 7.34 1.23 -2.35
CA THR A 184 8.46 1.55 -3.23
C THR A 184 7.99 1.88 -4.65
N ALA A 185 7.13 1.04 -5.24
CA ALA A 185 6.57 1.28 -6.57
C ALA A 185 5.81 2.62 -6.64
N LYS A 186 4.98 2.94 -5.64
CA LYS A 186 4.26 4.22 -5.57
C LYS A 186 5.18 5.41 -5.33
N GLY A 187 6.24 5.25 -4.55
CA GLY A 187 7.29 6.26 -4.38
C GLY A 187 8.00 6.59 -5.70
N VAL A 188 8.34 5.55 -6.48
CA VAL A 188 8.92 5.71 -7.83
C VAL A 188 7.93 6.40 -8.77
N LEU A 189 6.66 5.98 -8.79
CA LEU A 189 5.62 6.64 -9.59
C LEU A 189 5.48 8.12 -9.25
N ALA A 190 5.46 8.47 -7.96
CA ALA A 190 5.39 9.86 -7.51
C ALA A 190 6.61 10.68 -7.96
N TRP A 191 7.79 10.07 -7.98
CA TRP A 191 9.01 10.71 -8.46
C TRP A 191 8.99 10.97 -9.97
N VAL A 192 8.72 9.92 -10.75
CA VAL A 192 8.76 9.97 -12.23
C VAL A 192 7.67 10.91 -12.75
N LEU A 193 6.46 10.83 -12.20
CA LEU A 193 5.31 11.58 -12.71
C LEU A 193 5.13 12.93 -12.03
N GLY A 194 5.42 13.07 -10.73
CA GLY A 194 5.20 14.31 -9.98
C GLY A 194 6.42 15.22 -9.83
N GLY A 195 7.57 14.81 -10.36
CA GLY A 195 8.80 15.59 -10.29
C GLY A 195 9.49 15.54 -8.92
N ARG A 196 10.66 16.16 -8.83
CA ARG A 196 11.56 16.05 -7.67
C ARG A 196 10.92 16.50 -6.36
N ALA A 197 10.11 17.56 -6.40
CA ALA A 197 9.46 18.12 -5.22
C ALA A 197 8.41 17.17 -4.60
N LEU A 198 7.58 16.50 -5.42
CA LEU A 198 6.62 15.52 -4.93
C LEU A 198 7.32 14.20 -4.59
N GLY A 199 8.22 13.74 -5.47
CA GLY A 199 9.01 12.53 -5.30
C GLY A 199 9.78 12.49 -3.99
N LEU A 200 10.44 13.59 -3.61
CA LEU A 200 11.14 13.66 -2.33
C LEU A 200 10.18 13.58 -1.14
N ARG A 201 9.01 14.24 -1.19
CA ARG A 201 8.07 14.28 -0.05
C ARG A 201 7.31 12.98 0.15
N VAL A 202 6.93 12.31 -0.94
CA VAL A 202 6.18 11.04 -0.92
C VAL A 202 7.16 9.87 -0.83
N GLY A 203 8.16 9.85 -1.70
CA GLY A 203 9.13 8.76 -1.80
C GLY A 203 9.88 8.54 -0.49
N THR A 204 10.44 9.59 0.13
CA THR A 204 11.17 9.42 1.40
C THR A 204 10.31 8.80 2.50
N VAL A 205 9.05 9.22 2.61
CA VAL A 205 8.09 8.68 3.58
C VAL A 205 7.76 7.22 3.28
N LEU A 206 7.49 6.88 2.02
CA LEU A 206 7.17 5.51 1.62
C LEU A 206 8.38 4.58 1.77
N PHE A 207 9.58 5.01 1.40
CA PHE A 207 10.82 4.26 1.62
C PHE A 207 11.13 4.08 3.10
N ALA A 208 10.98 5.13 3.92
CA ALA A 208 11.15 5.04 5.36
C ALA A 208 10.13 4.09 5.99
N SER A 209 8.88 4.11 5.51
CA SER A 209 7.83 3.17 5.94
C SER A 209 8.19 1.74 5.58
N SER A 210 8.63 1.49 4.34
CA SER A 210 9.11 0.17 3.90
C SER A 210 10.28 -0.33 4.76
N ALA A 211 11.27 0.53 5.02
CA ALA A 211 12.42 0.18 5.85
C ALA A 211 12.02 -0.13 7.31
N ALA A 212 11.13 0.68 7.90
CA ALA A 212 10.61 0.46 9.24
C ALA A 212 9.86 -0.88 9.34
N GLY A 213 8.97 -1.16 8.38
CA GLY A 213 8.23 -2.43 8.32
C GLY A 213 9.18 -3.63 8.24
N ILE A 214 10.11 -3.62 7.29
CA ILE A 214 11.08 -4.70 7.11
C ILE A 214 11.95 -4.88 8.38
N ALA A 215 12.45 -3.79 8.95
CA ALA A 215 13.28 -3.86 10.17
C ALA A 215 12.53 -4.50 11.34
N THR A 216 11.26 -4.17 11.53
CA THR A 216 10.42 -4.77 12.57
C THR A 216 9.94 -6.19 12.26
N ALA A 217 9.89 -6.57 10.98
CA ALA A 217 9.48 -7.91 10.56
C ALA A 217 10.66 -8.89 10.46
N LEU A 218 11.90 -8.40 10.35
CA LEU A 218 13.10 -9.23 10.22
C LEU A 218 13.26 -10.27 11.36
N PRO A 219 12.96 -9.97 12.63
CA PRO A 219 13.02 -10.97 13.70
C PRO A 219 12.10 -12.18 13.49
N LEU A 220 11.02 -12.03 12.72
CA LEU A 220 10.08 -13.12 12.42
C LEU A 220 10.74 -14.24 11.60
N LEU A 221 11.75 -13.93 10.78
CA LEU A 221 12.50 -14.96 10.03
C LEU A 221 13.54 -15.70 10.89
N LEU A 222 13.83 -15.18 12.08
CA LEU A 222 14.83 -15.73 13.00
C LEU A 222 14.20 -16.52 14.15
N SER A 223 12.86 -16.59 14.19
CA SER A 223 12.05 -17.26 15.22
C SER A 223 11.70 -18.68 14.79
#